data_AF-A0A8J4Y306-F1
#
_entry.id   AF-A0A8J4Y306-F1
#
_cell.length_a   1.000
_cell.length_b   1.000
_cell.length_c   1.000
_cell.angle_alpha   90.00
_cell.angle_beta   90.00
_cell.angle_gamma   90.00
#
_symmetry.space_group_name_H-M   'P 1'
#
loop_
_entity.id
_entity.type
_entity.pdbx_description
1 polymer ?
#
loop_
_entity_poly.entity_id
_entity_poly.type
_entity_poly.pdbx_seq_one_letter_code
_entity_poly.pdbx_strand_id
1 'polypeptide(L)'
;MADDGSESVSGESVEVAENEPRPSRSRKRLRNEKEWKRVKAKMARDSGKEYKSVSTGKVVAEKKIGLPCRDGCFAKVTMPVNSVVLKSFWDLASYEKQTAYLQRLVHSVPVKRRRKPLGDEAPTRTQTDHLLPRSEGPDYDQIALHGCDH
;
A
#
# COMPACT_ATOMS: atom_id res chain seq x y z
N MET A 1 -50.00 7.72 56.30
CA MET A 1 -48.70 8.18 56.79
C MET A 1 -48.29 9.33 55.90
N ALA A 2 -48.20 10.53 56.47
CA ALA A 2 -47.71 11.77 55.85
C ALA A 2 -46.24 12.01 56.28
N ASP A 3 -45.61 13.03 55.69
CA ASP A 3 -44.22 13.54 55.84
C ASP A 3 -43.14 12.70 55.12
N ASP A 4 -42.11 13.21 54.44
CA ASP A 4 -41.33 14.47 54.47
C ASP A 4 -40.55 14.52 53.10
N GLY A 5 -40.37 15.60 52.32
CA GLY A 5 -39.58 16.80 52.61
C GLY A 5 -38.15 16.74 51.97
N SER A 6 -37.75 17.79 51.21
CA SER A 6 -36.35 18.16 50.83
C SER A 6 -35.62 17.28 49.76
N GLU A 7 -34.85 17.78 48.77
CA GLU A 7 -34.36 19.10 48.38
C GLU A 7 -33.94 19.10 46.89
N SER A 8 -34.08 20.25 46.24
CA SER A 8 -33.54 20.57 44.92
C SER A 8 -32.04 20.88 45.00
N VAL A 9 -31.22 20.36 44.07
CA VAL A 9 -30.04 21.10 43.59
C VAL A 9 -29.89 20.92 42.08
N SER A 10 -30.26 22.00 41.40
CA SER A 10 -29.81 22.40 40.07
C SER A 10 -28.28 22.46 39.99
N GLY A 11 -27.70 21.67 39.09
CA GLY A 11 -26.28 21.72 38.73
C GLY A 11 -26.13 22.02 37.25
N GLU A 12 -25.88 23.30 36.98
CA GLU A 12 -25.80 23.96 35.68
C GLU A 12 -24.65 23.41 34.82
N SER A 13 -24.92 23.24 33.53
CA SER A 13 -23.93 22.92 32.50
C SER A 13 -22.83 23.99 32.43
N VAL A 14 -21.56 23.55 32.32
CA VAL A 14 -20.52 24.36 31.67
C VAL A 14 -20.03 23.60 30.44
N GLU A 15 -20.75 23.80 29.35
CA GLU A 15 -20.36 23.35 28.02
C GLU A 15 -19.34 24.37 27.51
N VAL A 16 -18.06 24.00 27.50
CA VAL A 16 -17.01 24.82 26.92
C VAL A 16 -17.21 24.82 25.41
N ALA A 17 -17.89 25.86 24.92
CA ALA A 17 -18.07 26.13 23.50
C ALA A 17 -16.73 26.52 22.88
N GLU A 18 -16.03 25.54 22.33
CA GLU A 18 -14.92 25.77 21.40
C GLU A 18 -15.49 26.42 20.13
N ASN A 19 -15.27 27.74 20.02
CA ASN A 19 -15.69 28.54 18.88
C ASN A 19 -14.74 28.28 17.69
N GLU A 20 -14.91 27.13 17.06
CA GLU A 20 -14.36 26.89 15.72
C GLU A 20 -15.10 27.80 14.72
N PRO A 21 -14.38 28.65 13.96
CA PRO A 21 -15.01 29.51 12.97
C PRO A 21 -15.67 28.65 11.90
N ARG A 22 -17.00 28.56 11.95
CA ARG A 22 -17.78 27.82 10.95
C ARG A 22 -17.48 28.43 9.59
N PRO A 23 -16.93 27.67 8.63
CA PRO A 23 -16.59 28.23 7.33
C PRO A 23 -17.86 28.75 6.69
N SER A 24 -17.84 30.04 6.32
CA SER A 24 -18.95 30.64 5.59
C SER A 24 -19.23 29.78 4.36
N ARG A 25 -20.50 29.44 4.13
CA ARG A 25 -20.91 28.61 3.00
C ARG A 25 -20.75 29.40 1.70
N SER A 26 -19.51 29.52 1.24
CA SER A 26 -19.19 29.95 -0.11
C SER A 26 -19.93 29.03 -1.09
N ARG A 27 -20.70 29.63 -2.00
CA ARG A 27 -21.42 28.90 -3.07
C ARG A 27 -20.47 28.15 -4.01
N LYS A 28 -19.18 28.56 -4.04
CA LYS A 28 -18.12 27.91 -4.81
C LYS A 28 -17.50 26.78 -3.98
N ARG A 29 -17.37 25.60 -4.58
CA ARG A 29 -16.68 24.45 -3.98
C ARG A 29 -15.21 24.81 -3.77
N LEU A 30 -14.71 24.69 -2.53
CA LEU A 30 -13.27 24.76 -2.29
C LEU A 30 -12.57 23.60 -3.02
N ARG A 31 -11.51 23.91 -3.76
CA ARG A 31 -10.69 22.93 -4.46
C ARG A 31 -9.81 22.21 -3.42
N ASN A 32 -10.32 21.11 -2.88
CA ASN A 32 -9.55 20.23 -2.00
C ASN A 32 -9.26 18.91 -2.73
N GLU A 33 -8.13 18.85 -3.42
CA GLU A 33 -7.76 17.71 -4.27
C GLU A 33 -7.52 16.42 -3.46
N LYS A 34 -7.04 16.53 -2.22
CA LYS A 34 -6.83 15.40 -1.31
C LYS A 34 -8.14 14.72 -0.91
N GLU A 35 -9.22 15.47 -0.87
CA GLU A 35 -10.56 14.99 -0.54
C GLU A 35 -11.28 14.34 -1.73
N TRP A 36 -10.73 14.45 -2.94
CA TRP A 36 -11.35 13.86 -4.10
C TRP A 36 -11.34 12.33 -3.98
N LYS A 37 -12.51 11.71 -4.18
CA LYS A 37 -12.69 10.25 -4.12
C LYS A 37 -11.66 9.48 -4.95
N ARG A 38 -11.28 10.02 -6.12
CA ARG A 38 -10.25 9.43 -7.00
C ARG A 38 -8.87 9.47 -6.38
N VAL A 39 -8.49 10.58 -5.74
CA VAL A 39 -7.19 10.75 -5.09
C VAL A 39 -7.10 9.85 -3.86
N LYS A 40 -8.14 9.82 -3.02
CA LYS A 40 -8.22 8.90 -1.87
C LYS A 40 -8.11 7.44 -2.29
N ALA A 41 -8.88 7.03 -3.31
CA ALA A 41 -8.83 5.65 -3.81
C ALA A 41 -7.46 5.31 -4.44
N LYS A 42 -6.80 6.27 -5.10
CA LYS A 42 -5.44 6.08 -5.62
C LYS A 42 -4.44 5.89 -4.49
N MET A 43 -4.44 6.76 -3.48
CA MET A 43 -3.53 6.64 -2.34
C MET A 43 -3.73 5.33 -1.59
N ALA A 44 -4.99 4.95 -1.32
CA ALA A 44 -5.30 3.68 -0.67
C ALA A 44 -4.78 2.49 -1.48
N ARG A 45 -5.04 2.47 -2.80
CA ARG A 45 -4.52 1.44 -3.72
C ARG A 45 -2.99 1.37 -3.72
N ASP A 46 -2.32 2.51 -3.83
CA ASP A 46 -0.86 2.59 -3.86
C ASP A 46 -0.28 2.11 -2.51
N SER A 47 -0.91 2.44 -1.38
CA SER A 47 -0.54 1.94 -0.05
C SER A 47 -0.99 0.50 0.26
N GLY A 48 -1.61 -0.19 -0.70
CA GLY A 48 -2.13 -1.54 -0.52
C GLY A 48 -3.36 -1.67 0.38
N LYS A 49 -3.95 -0.57 0.86
CA LYS A 49 -5.12 -0.57 1.75
C LYS A 49 -6.43 -0.86 1.01
N GLU A 50 -7.46 -1.22 1.76
CA GLU A 50 -8.81 -1.35 1.22
C GLU A 50 -9.29 -0.03 0.60
N TYR A 51 -9.94 -0.11 -0.56
CA TYR A 51 -10.51 1.07 -1.21
C TYR A 51 -11.78 0.75 -2.01
N LYS A 52 -12.61 1.77 -2.19
CA LYS A 52 -13.77 1.70 -3.09
C LYS A 52 -13.36 2.14 -4.49
N SER A 53 -13.57 1.29 -5.49
CA SER A 53 -13.39 1.63 -6.90
C SER A 53 -14.34 2.77 -7.28
N VAL A 54 -13.80 3.86 -7.81
CA VAL A 54 -14.63 5.01 -8.24
C VAL A 54 -15.43 4.69 -9.50
N SER A 55 -14.93 3.81 -10.37
CA SER A 55 -15.61 3.41 -11.61
C SER A 55 -16.69 2.37 -11.38
N THR A 56 -16.37 1.31 -10.63
CA THR A 56 -17.27 0.16 -10.43
C THR A 56 -18.06 0.24 -9.12
N GLY A 57 -17.67 1.10 -8.18
CA GLY A 57 -18.27 1.19 -6.85
C GLY A 57 -17.95 0.02 -5.92
N LYS A 58 -17.26 -1.02 -6.38
CA LYS A 58 -16.90 -2.20 -5.58
C LYS A 58 -15.80 -1.89 -4.57
N VAL A 59 -15.87 -2.52 -3.40
CA VAL A 59 -14.80 -2.49 -2.40
C VAL A 59 -13.73 -3.51 -2.80
N VAL A 60 -12.48 -3.06 -2.84
CA VAL A 60 -11.29 -3.89 -3.08
C VAL A 60 -10.57 -3.99 -1.76
N ALA A 61 -10.47 -5.21 -1.23
CA ALA A 61 -9.85 -5.49 0.07
C ALA A 61 -8.37 -5.10 0.10
N GLU A 62 -7.86 -4.90 1.32
CA GLU A 62 -6.45 -4.67 1.57
C GLU A 62 -5.57 -5.83 1.05
N LYS A 63 -4.40 -5.48 0.50
CA LYS A 63 -3.42 -6.42 -0.02
C LYS A 63 -2.77 -7.18 1.13
N LYS A 64 -2.76 -8.50 0.99
CA LYS A 64 -2.12 -9.43 1.92
C LYS A 64 -1.21 -10.36 1.14
N ILE A 65 -0.21 -10.90 1.82
CA ILE A 65 0.63 -11.96 1.25
C ILE A 65 -0.27 -13.17 1.03
N GLY A 66 -0.34 -13.64 -0.21
CA GLY A 66 -1.15 -14.78 -0.57
C GLY A 66 -0.54 -16.11 -0.10
N LEU A 67 -1.29 -17.19 -0.33
CA LEU A 67 -0.80 -18.54 -0.17
C LEU A 67 0.44 -18.78 -1.04
N PRO A 68 1.36 -19.66 -0.61
CA PRO A 68 2.50 -20.02 -1.42
C PRO A 68 2.07 -20.58 -2.78
N CYS A 69 2.73 -20.15 -3.85
CA CYS A 69 2.45 -20.66 -5.18
C CYS A 69 2.84 -22.14 -5.30
N ARG A 70 2.15 -22.87 -6.18
CA ARG A 70 2.40 -24.30 -6.44
C ARG A 70 3.80 -24.57 -7.01
N ASP A 71 4.38 -23.59 -7.69
CA ASP A 71 5.68 -23.71 -8.37
C ASP A 71 6.89 -23.59 -7.42
N GLY A 72 6.64 -23.53 -6.10
CA GLY A 72 7.71 -23.55 -5.10
C GLY A 72 8.52 -22.24 -5.02
N CYS A 73 8.05 -21.12 -5.55
CA CYS A 73 8.78 -19.84 -5.46
C CYS A 73 9.03 -19.42 -4.01
N PHE A 74 8.13 -19.80 -3.09
CA PHE A 74 8.27 -19.54 -1.66
C PHE A 74 9.35 -20.38 -0.97
N ALA A 75 9.82 -21.47 -1.59
CA ALA A 75 10.99 -22.20 -1.11
C ALA A 75 12.28 -21.41 -1.38
N LYS A 76 12.31 -20.61 -2.46
CA LYS A 76 13.45 -19.76 -2.82
C LYS A 76 13.43 -18.42 -2.08
N VAL A 77 12.23 -17.90 -1.79
CA VAL A 77 12.04 -16.63 -1.09
C VAL A 77 11.21 -16.88 0.16
N THR A 78 11.87 -16.85 1.32
CA THR A 78 11.22 -17.14 2.59
C THR A 78 10.13 -16.13 2.91
N MET A 79 9.06 -16.58 3.57
CA MET A 79 7.94 -15.74 4.01
C MET A 79 8.35 -14.44 4.75
N PRO A 80 9.29 -14.44 5.71
CA PRO A 80 9.70 -13.22 6.40
C PRO A 80 10.29 -12.18 5.43
N VAL A 81 11.12 -12.59 4.48
CA VAL A 81 11.72 -11.69 3.50
C VAL A 81 10.65 -11.06 2.61
N ASN A 82 9.68 -11.87 2.15
CA ASN A 82 8.54 -11.37 1.38
C ASN A 82 7.74 -10.31 2.15
N SER A 83 7.51 -10.53 3.44
CA SER A 83 6.75 -9.58 4.25
C SER A 83 7.43 -8.23 4.38
N VAL A 84 8.75 -8.21 4.55
CA VAL A 84 9.54 -6.97 4.64
C VAL A 84 9.54 -6.25 3.30
N VAL A 85 9.79 -6.96 2.19
CA VAL A 85 9.84 -6.37 0.85
C VAL A 85 8.49 -5.82 0.41
N LEU A 86 7.39 -6.51 0.71
CA LEU A 86 6.05 -6.05 0.35
C LEU A 86 5.60 -4.87 1.22
N LYS A 87 5.94 -4.90 2.52
CA LYS A 87 5.68 -3.78 3.43
C LYS A 87 6.43 -2.53 3.01
N SER A 88 7.74 -2.64 2.77
CA SER A 88 8.55 -1.50 2.30
C SER A 88 8.05 -0.95 0.96
N PHE A 89 7.56 -1.81 0.07
CA PHE A 89 6.95 -1.39 -1.20
C PHE A 89 5.65 -0.59 -1.00
N TRP A 90 4.74 -1.04 -0.14
CA TRP A 90 3.46 -0.35 0.10
C TRP A 90 3.62 0.93 0.93
N ASP A 91 4.59 0.97 1.85
CA ASP A 91 4.88 2.15 2.67
C ASP A 91 5.29 3.38 1.83
N LEU A 92 5.78 3.18 0.60
CA LEU A 92 6.10 4.26 -0.33
C LEU A 92 4.87 5.07 -0.78
N ALA A 93 3.69 4.45 -0.79
CA ALA A 93 2.37 5.03 -1.12
C ALA A 93 2.32 5.93 -2.37
N SER A 94 3.25 5.72 -3.32
CA SER A 94 3.35 6.49 -4.57
C SER A 94 3.87 5.59 -5.68
N TYR A 95 3.13 5.58 -6.80
CA TYR A 95 3.47 4.81 -8.00
C TYR A 95 4.89 5.06 -8.51
N GLU A 96 5.35 6.31 -8.55
CA GLU A 96 6.68 6.66 -9.06
C GLU A 96 7.78 6.10 -8.14
N LYS A 97 7.60 6.25 -6.83
CA LYS A 97 8.53 5.71 -5.83
C LYS A 97 8.56 4.19 -5.87
N GLN A 98 7.38 3.56 -5.99
CA GLN A 98 7.24 2.12 -6.15
C GLN A 98 7.92 1.61 -7.42
N THR A 99 7.78 2.33 -8.52
CA THR A 99 8.42 1.99 -9.80
C THR A 99 9.94 2.10 -9.68
N ALA A 100 10.46 3.21 -9.13
CA ALA A 100 11.88 3.39 -8.91
C ALA A 100 12.46 2.35 -7.94
N TYR A 101 11.71 1.99 -6.89
CA TYR A 101 12.09 0.92 -5.97
C TYR A 101 12.24 -0.43 -6.67
N LEU A 102 11.27 -0.81 -7.51
CA LEU A 102 11.34 -2.05 -8.28
C LEU A 102 12.50 -2.00 -9.29
N GLN A 103 12.68 -0.90 -10.01
CA GLN A 103 13.76 -0.74 -10.98
C GLN A 103 15.15 -0.88 -10.34
N ARG A 104 15.32 -0.41 -9.09
CA ARG A 104 16.58 -0.56 -8.36
C ARG A 104 16.87 -2.02 -7.96
N LEU A 105 15.84 -2.82 -7.73
CA LEU A 105 15.97 -4.20 -7.25
C LEU A 105 16.11 -5.24 -8.37
N VAL A 106 16.04 -4.81 -9.63
CA VAL A 106 15.85 -5.69 -10.77
C VAL A 106 16.77 -5.29 -11.90
N HIS A 107 17.29 -6.28 -12.62
CA HIS A 107 18.10 -6.07 -13.82
C HIS A 107 17.35 -6.48 -15.09
N SER A 108 17.62 -5.75 -16.17
CA SER A 108 17.18 -6.09 -17.53
C SER A 108 17.98 -7.28 -18.04
N VAL A 109 17.30 -8.32 -18.53
CA VAL A 109 17.93 -9.48 -19.19
C VAL A 109 17.40 -9.59 -20.62
N PRO A 110 18.27 -9.76 -21.64
CA PRO A 110 17.82 -9.89 -23.01
C PRO A 110 16.94 -11.14 -23.20
N VAL A 111 15.80 -10.97 -23.87
CA VAL A 111 14.84 -12.05 -24.11
C VAL A 111 15.41 -13.04 -25.15
N LYS A 112 15.69 -14.28 -24.71
CA LYS A 112 16.29 -15.34 -25.55
C LYS A 112 15.44 -15.76 -26.75
N ARG A 113 14.10 -15.70 -26.65
CA ARG A 113 13.17 -16.05 -27.74
C ARG A 113 11.96 -15.13 -27.73
N ARG A 114 11.69 -14.45 -28.85
CA ARG A 114 10.42 -13.77 -29.10
C ARG A 114 9.51 -14.73 -29.86
N ARG A 115 8.29 -14.96 -29.37
CA ARG A 115 7.27 -15.62 -30.18
C ARG A 115 6.97 -14.70 -31.36
N LYS A 116 7.04 -15.21 -32.59
CA LYS A 116 6.56 -14.47 -33.75
C LYS A 116 5.05 -14.29 -33.59
N PRO A 117 4.49 -13.10 -33.88
CA PRO A 117 3.05 -12.94 -33.89
C PRO A 117 2.43 -13.96 -34.85
N LEU A 118 1.32 -14.55 -34.44
CA LEU A 118 0.49 -15.37 -35.32
C LEU A 118 -0.30 -14.40 -36.20
N GLY A 119 0.28 -13.98 -37.33
CA GLY A 119 -0.31 -13.04 -38.29
C GLY A 119 0.55 -11.79 -38.53
N ASP A 120 0.15 -11.01 -39.54
CA ASP A 120 0.84 -9.78 -39.98
C ASP A 120 0.46 -8.54 -39.15
N GLU A 121 -0.46 -8.69 -38.20
CA GLU A 121 -0.91 -7.62 -37.32
C GLU A 121 0.20 -7.25 -36.33
N ALA A 122 0.58 -5.98 -36.31
CA ALA A 122 1.53 -5.45 -35.33
C ALA A 122 1.01 -5.73 -33.90
N PRO A 123 1.90 -6.07 -32.94
CA PRO A 123 1.47 -6.34 -31.58
C PRO A 123 0.80 -5.08 -30.99
N THR A 124 -0.48 -5.20 -30.64
CA THR A 124 -1.31 -4.13 -30.03
C THR A 124 -0.94 -3.84 -28.58
N ARG A 125 -0.03 -4.61 -27.98
CA ARG A 125 0.34 -4.52 -26.57
C ARG A 125 1.64 -3.74 -26.40
N THR A 126 1.57 -2.63 -25.68
CA THR A 126 2.75 -1.92 -25.18
C THR A 126 3.59 -2.84 -24.28
N GLN A 127 4.90 -2.77 -24.48
CA GLN A 127 5.92 -3.65 -23.92
C GLN A 127 5.78 -3.85 -22.40
N THR A 128 5.65 -5.11 -21.96
CA THR A 128 5.86 -5.50 -20.56
C THR A 128 7.30 -5.92 -20.38
N ASP A 129 8.09 -5.12 -19.68
CA ASP A 129 9.45 -5.51 -19.28
C ASP A 129 9.38 -6.61 -18.23
N HIS A 130 10.12 -7.70 -18.44
CA HIS A 130 10.23 -8.79 -17.48
C HIS A 130 11.30 -8.44 -16.45
N LEU A 131 10.88 -8.08 -15.25
CA LEU A 131 11.74 -7.74 -14.13
C LEU A 131 12.06 -9.02 -13.30
N LEU A 132 13.33 -9.45 -13.25
CA LEU A 132 13.84 -10.49 -12.33
C LEU A 132 14.53 -9.90 -11.08
N PRO A 133 14.35 -10.47 -9.87
CA PRO A 133 15.06 -10.02 -8.67
C PRO A 133 16.59 -10.11 -8.82
N ARG A 134 17.30 -9.08 -8.34
CA ARG A 134 18.77 -9.03 -8.26
C ARG A 134 19.30 -10.19 -7.43
N SER A 135 20.15 -11.01 -8.02
CA SER A 135 20.76 -12.22 -7.43
C SER A 135 22.00 -11.96 -6.58
N GLU A 136 22.29 -10.71 -6.22
CA GLU A 136 23.44 -10.37 -5.37
C GLU A 136 22.96 -10.17 -3.94
N GLY A 137 22.76 -11.28 -3.24
CA GLY A 137 22.79 -11.28 -1.78
C GLY A 137 24.24 -11.10 -1.29
N PRO A 138 24.46 -10.66 -0.04
CA PRO A 138 25.78 -10.72 0.56
C PRO A 138 26.24 -12.18 0.60
N ASP A 139 27.47 -12.40 0.15
CA ASP A 139 28.21 -13.65 0.26
C ASP A 139 28.26 -14.09 1.73
N TYR A 140 27.47 -15.12 2.07
CA TYR A 140 27.37 -15.64 3.43
C TYR A 140 28.54 -16.56 3.80
N ASP A 141 29.48 -16.81 2.88
CA ASP A 141 30.66 -17.65 3.12
C ASP A 141 31.81 -16.91 3.82
N GLN A 142 31.67 -15.60 4.11
CA GLN A 142 32.68 -14.81 4.83
C GLN A 142 32.40 -14.61 6.34
N ILE A 143 31.35 -15.22 6.90
CA ILE A 143 31.09 -15.16 8.36
C ILE A 143 31.90 -16.23 9.14
N ALA A 144 32.62 -17.12 8.45
CA ALA A 144 33.35 -18.23 9.08
C ALA A 144 34.83 -17.94 9.41
N LEU A 145 35.23 -16.69 9.66
CA LEU A 145 36.60 -16.37 10.06
C LEU A 145 36.65 -15.32 11.18
N HIS A 146 36.02 -15.59 12.32
CA HIS A 146 36.47 -15.04 13.61
C HIS A 146 35.94 -15.88 14.78
N GLY A 147 36.84 -16.68 15.37
CA GLY A 147 36.90 -16.91 16.81
C GLY A 147 36.15 -18.12 17.38
N CYS A 148 36.84 -19.26 17.41
CA CYS A 148 36.76 -20.20 18.53
C CYS A 148 38.15 -20.85 18.69
N ASP A 149 39.01 -20.20 19.47
CA ASP A 149 40.17 -20.85 20.09
C ASP A 149 39.67 -21.69 21.27
N HIS A 150 39.99 -22.99 21.26
CA HIS A 150 40.13 -23.83 22.45
C HIS A 150 41.22 -24.87 22.22
#